data_AF-A0A1M7SRI1-F1
#
_entry.id   AF-A0A1M7SRI1-F1
#
_cell.length_a   1.000
_cell.length_b   1.000
_cell.length_c   1.000
_cell.angle_alpha   90.00
_cell.angle_beta   90.00
_cell.angle_gamma   90.00
#
_symmetry.space_group_name_H-M   'P 1'
#
loop_
_entity.id
_entity.type
_entity.pdbx_description
1 polymer ?
#
loop_
_entity_poly.entity_id
_entity_poly.type
_entity_poly.pdbx_seq_one_letter_code
_entity_poly.pdbx_strand_id
1 'polypeptide(L)'
;MSKNLIRVLFYGMTLVSVLLLLFSFSYMRHVKNAPLVTIEGLRGVYFLNGKQYSGVTNMNLGTYHIVGEAILRLYGNRVKIVRIPQFEVEVIWEK
;
A
#
# COMPACT_ATOMS: atom_id res chain seq x y z
N MET A 1 33.72 5.84 35.90
CA MET A 1 33.24 5.24 34.62
C MET A 1 34.46 4.89 33.78
N SER A 2 34.71 3.61 33.47
CA SER A 2 35.94 3.22 32.77
C SER A 2 35.90 3.66 31.30
N LYS A 3 37.03 4.06 30.71
CA LYS A 3 37.14 4.41 29.28
C LYS A 3 36.55 3.33 28.36
N ASN A 4 36.65 2.07 28.77
CA ASN A 4 36.11 0.93 28.03
C ASN A 4 34.58 0.93 28.00
N LEU A 5 33.93 1.29 29.12
CA LEU A 5 32.47 1.33 29.20
C LEU A 5 31.87 2.42 28.29
N ILE A 6 32.52 3.59 28.25
CA ILE A 6 32.13 4.71 27.36
C ILE A 6 32.27 4.30 25.90
N ARG A 7 33.35 3.59 25.56
CA ARG A 7 33.60 3.11 24.19
C ARG A 7 32.54 2.09 23.74
N VAL A 8 32.16 1.15 24.61
CA VAL A 8 31.09 0.17 24.31
C VAL A 8 29.74 0.87 24.13
N LEU A 9 29.41 1.83 25.00
CA LEU A 9 28.17 2.62 24.86
C LEU A 9 28.15 3.41 23.56
N PHE A 10 29.27 4.02 23.17
CA PHE A 10 29.39 4.76 21.93
C PHE A 10 29.15 3.85 20.71
N TYR A 11 29.81 2.69 20.67
CA TYR A 11 29.58 1.73 19.58
C TYR A 11 28.15 1.17 19.56
N GLY A 12 27.56 0.91 20.73
CA GLY A 12 26.16 0.49 20.85
C GLY A 12 25.20 1.54 20.29
N MET A 13 25.38 2.82 20.65
CA MET A 13 24.58 3.92 20.13
C MET A 13 24.71 4.09 18.60
N THR A 14 25.93 3.94 18.06
CA THR A 14 26.13 3.98 16.61
C THR A 14 25.40 2.84 15.89
N LEU A 15 25.43 1.63 16.46
CA LEU A 15 24.74 0.47 15.90
C LEU A 15 23.22 0.67 15.87
N VAL A 16 22.64 1.16 16.98
CA VAL A 16 21.21 1.45 17.09
C VAL A 16 20.80 2.54 16.10
N SER A 17 21.62 3.58 15.94
CA SER A 17 21.34 4.65 14.97
C SER A 17 21.29 4.12 13.54
N VAL A 18 22.24 3.26 13.15
CA VAL A 18 22.26 2.64 11.82
C VAL A 18 21.03 1.74 11.61
N LEU A 19 20.66 0.95 12.62
CA LEU A 19 19.45 0.12 12.58
C LEU A 19 18.18 0.96 12.40
N LEU A 20 18.01 2.02 13.19
CA LEU A 20 16.86 2.92 13.06
C LEU A 20 16.78 3.55 11.67
N LEU A 21 17.93 3.89 11.08
CA LEU A 21 17.99 4.48 9.75
C LEU A 21 17.60 3.47 8.67
N LEU A 22 18.06 2.21 8.79
CA LEU A 22 17.62 1.12 7.91
C LEU A 22 16.13 0.82 8.03
N PHE A 23 15.60 0.79 9.25
CA PHE A 23 14.15 0.62 9.50
C PHE A 23 13.35 1.76 8.89
N SER A 24 13.79 3.01 9.09
CA SER A 24 13.13 4.20 8.53
C SER A 24 13.14 4.17 7.00
N PHE A 25 14.26 3.78 6.40
CA PHE A 25 14.37 3.66 4.95
C PHE A 25 13.46 2.56 4.39
N SER A 26 13.43 1.39 5.05
CA SER A 26 12.54 0.28 4.68
C SER A 26 11.07 0.66 4.79
N TYR A 27 10.70 1.31 5.90
CA TYR A 27 9.34 1.79 6.14
C TYR A 27 8.92 2.82 5.08
N MET A 28 9.77 3.81 4.78
CA MET A 28 9.50 4.79 3.75
C MET A 28 9.34 4.15 2.36
N ARG A 29 10.16 3.14 2.04
CA ARG A 29 10.02 2.39 0.79
C ARG A 29 8.71 1.59 0.74
N HIS A 30 8.28 1.02 1.86
CA HIS A 30 7.00 0.31 1.96
C HIS A 30 5.82 1.25 1.76
N VAL A 31 5.82 2.41 2.42
CA VAL A 31 4.78 3.44 2.28
C VAL A 31 4.71 3.98 0.85
N LYS A 32 5.86 4.25 0.22
CA LYS A 32 5.91 4.74 -1.17
C LYS A 32 5.40 3.72 -2.19
N ASN A 33 5.51 2.43 -1.90
CA ASN A 33 5.12 1.35 -2.81
C ASN A 33 3.78 0.69 -2.44
N ALA A 34 3.11 1.18 -1.39
CA ALA A 34 1.81 0.64 -0.99
C ALA A 34 0.77 0.95 -2.08
N PRO A 35 -0.07 -0.03 -2.47
CA PRO A 35 -1.09 0.20 -3.48
C PRO A 35 -2.10 1.22 -2.97
N LEU A 36 -2.40 2.22 -3.81
CA LEU A 36 -3.31 3.32 -3.51
C LEU A 36 -4.73 2.84 -3.31
N VAL A 37 -5.17 1.98 -4.21
CA VAL A 37 -6.48 1.34 -4.18
C VAL A 37 -6.30 -0.11 -4.61
N THR A 38 -7.00 -1.01 -3.94
CA THR A 38 -7.14 -2.40 -4.35
C THR A 38 -8.60 -2.68 -4.67
N ILE A 39 -8.84 -3.54 -5.65
CA ILE A 39 -10.17 -3.97 -6.05
C ILE A 39 -10.31 -5.47 -5.93
N GLU A 40 -11.48 -5.90 -5.47
CA GLU A 40 -11.86 -7.30 -5.34
C GLU A 40 -13.30 -7.46 -5.83
N GLY A 41 -13.58 -8.49 -6.63
CA GLY A 41 -14.93 -8.77 -7.11
C GLY A 41 -15.81 -9.29 -5.97
N LEU A 42 -17.00 -8.72 -5.81
CA LEU A 42 -17.92 -9.09 -4.72
C LEU A 42 -18.44 -10.54 -4.85
N ARG A 43 -18.50 -11.03 -6.09
CA ARG A 43 -18.86 -12.41 -6.45
C ARG A 43 -17.67 -13.19 -7.04
N GLY A 44 -16.44 -12.77 -6.70
CA GLY A 44 -15.20 -13.40 -7.14
C GLY A 44 -14.66 -12.93 -8.49
N VAL A 45 -15.52 -12.71 -9.50
CA VAL A 45 -15.07 -12.28 -10.84
C VAL A 45 -15.50 -10.85 -11.14
N TYR A 46 -14.59 -10.05 -11.70
CA TYR A 46 -14.86 -8.72 -12.23
C TYR A 46 -13.99 -8.45 -13.46
N PHE A 47 -14.39 -7.48 -14.29
CA PHE A 47 -13.57 -7.00 -15.40
C PHE A 47 -13.05 -5.61 -15.09
N LEU A 48 -11.78 -5.39 -15.40
CA LEU A 48 -11.11 -4.10 -15.28
C LEU A 48 -10.46 -3.76 -16.62
N ASN A 49 -10.91 -2.68 -17.25
CA ASN A 49 -10.53 -2.28 -18.61
C ASN A 49 -10.63 -3.43 -19.63
N GLY A 50 -11.70 -4.22 -19.54
CA GLY A 50 -11.96 -5.37 -20.43
C GLY A 50 -11.21 -6.66 -20.10
N LYS A 51 -10.30 -6.67 -19.12
CA LYS A 51 -9.61 -7.88 -18.65
C LYS A 51 -10.31 -8.49 -17.45
N GLN A 52 -10.49 -9.81 -17.46
CA GLN A 52 -11.09 -10.55 -16.36
C GLN A 52 -10.09 -10.78 -15.22
N TYR A 53 -10.54 -10.55 -13.99
CA TYR A 53 -9.79 -10.82 -12.77
C TYR A 53 -10.67 -11.60 -11.79
N SER A 54 -10.04 -12.49 -11.01
CA SER A 54 -10.72 -13.38 -10.05
C SER A 54 -10.26 -13.19 -8.60
N GLY A 55 -9.41 -12.19 -8.34
CA GLY A 55 -8.82 -11.93 -7.02
C GLY A 55 -8.44 -10.47 -6.84
N VAL A 56 -7.79 -10.15 -5.73
CA VAL A 56 -7.41 -8.77 -5.39
C VAL A 56 -6.40 -8.23 -6.41
N THR A 57 -6.71 -7.09 -7.03
CA THR A 57 -5.80 -6.39 -7.93
C THR A 57 -5.49 -4.99 -7.43
N ASN A 58 -4.23 -4.59 -7.53
CA ASN A 58 -3.78 -3.25 -7.22
C ASN A 58 -4.11 -2.30 -8.39
N MET A 59 -4.71 -1.16 -8.08
CA MET A 59 -4.95 -0.08 -9.01
C MET A 59 -3.95 1.05 -8.76
N ASN A 60 -3.28 1.46 -9.82
CA ASN A 60 -2.37 2.58 -9.82
C ASN A 60 -3.15 3.87 -10.14
N LEU A 61 -2.45 5.00 -10.26
CA LEU A 61 -3.05 6.25 -10.69
C LEU A 61 -3.63 6.13 -12.10
N GLY A 62 -4.84 6.65 -12.29
CA GLY A 62 -5.53 6.67 -13.58
C GLY A 62 -6.98 6.23 -13.50
N THR A 63 -7.58 6.12 -14.69
CA THR A 63 -9.00 5.84 -14.87
C THR A 63 -9.23 4.38 -15.26
N TYR A 64 -10.18 3.74 -14.59
CA TYR A 64 -10.51 2.33 -14.79
C TYR A 64 -12.02 2.15 -15.01
N HIS A 65 -12.37 1.44 -16.07
CA HIS A 65 -13.72 0.97 -16.31
C HIS A 65 -13.87 -0.42 -15.70
N ILE A 66 -14.79 -0.53 -14.75
CA ILE A 66 -15.06 -1.77 -14.01
C ILE A 66 -16.43 -2.30 -14.41
N VAL A 67 -16.48 -3.58 -14.74
CA VAL A 67 -17.72 -4.33 -15.02
C VAL A 67 -17.85 -5.45 -14.00
N GLY A 68 -18.93 -5.43 -13.23
CA GLY A 68 -19.21 -6.32 -12.11
C GLY A 68 -19.29 -5.59 -10.77
N GLU A 69 -19.97 -6.20 -9.80
CA GLU A 69 -19.99 -5.72 -8.42
C GLU A 69 -18.60 -5.88 -7.78
N ALA A 70 -18.07 -4.83 -7.16
CA ALA A 70 -16.71 -4.85 -6.62
C ALA A 70 -16.56 -4.08 -5.30
N ILE A 71 -15.55 -4.49 -4.53
CA ILE A 71 -15.12 -3.88 -3.29
C ILE A 71 -13.82 -3.15 -3.56
N LEU A 72 -13.80 -1.85 -3.29
CA LEU A 72 -12.63 -1.00 -3.40
C LEU A 72 -12.06 -0.78 -2.00
N ARG A 73 -10.82 -1.18 -1.74
CA ARG A 73 -10.12 -0.82 -0.50
C ARG A 73 -9.06 0.22 -0.81
N LEU A 74 -9.21 1.41 -0.24
CA LEU A 74 -8.25 2.50 -0.36
C LEU A 74 -7.17 2.37 0.72
N TYR A 75 -6.00 2.92 0.41
CA TYR A 75 -4.95 3.15 1.39
C TYR A 75 -5.51 3.91 2.62
N GLY A 76 -5.15 3.46 3.82
CA GLY A 76 -5.73 3.97 5.08
C GLY A 76 -6.99 3.25 5.55
N ASN A 77 -7.20 2.00 5.11
CA ASN A 77 -8.24 1.09 5.61
C ASN A 77 -9.69 1.53 5.32
N ARG A 78 -9.88 2.40 4.32
CA ARG A 78 -11.22 2.81 3.87
C ARG A 78 -11.73 1.79 2.86
N VAL A 79 -12.93 1.27 3.07
CA VAL A 79 -13.56 0.29 2.17
C VAL A 79 -14.82 0.90 1.57
N LYS A 80 -14.93 0.88 0.25
CA LYS A 80 -16.11 1.31 -0.50
C LYS A 80 -16.65 0.13 -1.29
N ILE A 81 -17.90 -0.21 -1.04
CA ILE A 81 -18.59 -1.31 -1.74
C ILE A 81 -19.43 -0.71 -2.85
N VAL A 82 -19.23 -1.16 -4.08
CA VAL A 82 -19.97 -0.70 -5.26
C VAL A 82 -20.73 -1.88 -5.85
N ARG A 83 -22.07 -1.80 -5.82
CA ARG A 83 -22.99 -2.83 -6.35
C ARG A 83 -23.55 -2.49 -7.72
N ILE A 84 -22.93 -1.54 -8.42
CA ILE A 84 -23.35 -1.11 -9.75
C ILE A 84 -22.69 -2.06 -10.77
N PRO A 85 -23.43 -2.59 -11.76
CA PRO A 85 -22.89 -3.56 -12.71
C PRO A 85 -21.80 -3.00 -13.62
N GLN A 86 -21.79 -1.69 -13.88
CA GLN A 86 -20.75 -1.00 -14.66
C GLN A 86 -20.51 0.38 -14.07
N PHE A 87 -19.25 0.72 -13.81
CA PHE A 87 -18.88 2.03 -13.29
C PHE A 87 -17.44 2.38 -13.64
N GLU A 88 -17.14 3.66 -13.56
CA GLU A 88 -15.81 4.21 -13.80
C GLU A 88 -15.22 4.69 -12.48
N VAL A 89 -13.94 4.38 -12.25
CA VAL A 89 -13.19 4.82 -11.08
C VAL A 89 -11.96 5.56 -11.54
N GLU A 90 -11.83 6.79 -11.07
CA GLU A 90 -10.62 7.58 -11.20
C GLU A 90 -9.83 7.50 -9.88
N VAL A 91 -8.59 7.03 -9.97
CA VAL A 91 -7.65 6.99 -8.84
C VAL A 91 -6.73 8.20 -8.94
N ILE A 92 -7.01 9.20 -8.10
CA ILE A 92 -6.20 10.41 -7.94
C ILE A 92 -5.41 10.38 -6.63
N TRP A 93 -4.21 10.95 -6.64
CA TRP A 93 -3.47 11.27 -5.42
C TRP A 93 -3.63 12.76 -5.15
N GLU A 94 -4.48 13.11 -4.18
CA GLU A 94 -4.54 14.48 -3.67
C GLU A 94 -3.20 14.79 -2.97
N LYS A 95 -2.53 15.82 -3.44
CA LYS A 95 -1.20 16.24 -2.98
C LYS A 95 -1.28 17.12 -1.75
#